data_AF-A0A0P7BXQ2-F1
#
_entry.id   AF-A0A0P7BXQ2-F1
#
_cell.length_a   1.000
_cell.length_b   1.000
_cell.length_c   1.000
_cell.angle_alpha   90.00
_cell.angle_beta   90.00
_cell.angle_gamma   90.00
#
_symmetry.space_group_name_H-M   'P 1'
#
loop_
_entity.id
_entity.type
_entity.pdbx_description
1 polymer ?
#
loop_
_entity_poly.entity_id
_entity_poly.type
_entity_poly.pdbx_seq_one_letter_code
_entity_poly.pdbx_strand_id
1 'polypeptide(L)'
;MKLNSAPVLAVMVAGTAQAFNFKKPVAEPHKVEGFDWKNPFSANLLSSFEPACESTASFQALEYTLHDLMDPPPNGLKPWSSGLKKVFAGREYPGSWVGMDRHLHDRSLMLMDYAKLPITVREWIEEEERTDGKGKALFAVFDKPKKDEDEVDSVVGFPSADKIDRALDEQRVAVFAPGALYGILPLWAAEPSACKDILTDLGKYKPTPEDGGVVAWVQHTIPDGKKMKFDIKVNALKAKQAENEAKEAASETASETASRDEL
;
A
#
# COMPACT_ATOMS: atom_id res chain seq x y z
N MET A 1 -7.91 -48.13 -73.15
CA MET A 1 -7.05 -47.06 -72.59
C MET A 1 -7.91 -46.17 -71.70
N LYS A 2 -7.43 -45.88 -70.49
CA LYS A 2 -8.08 -45.06 -69.46
C LYS A 2 -8.31 -43.63 -69.94
N LEU A 3 -9.40 -42.99 -69.50
CA LEU A 3 -9.33 -41.70 -68.80
C LEU A 3 -10.68 -41.38 -68.13
N ASN A 4 -10.58 -41.15 -66.81
CA ASN A 4 -11.64 -40.72 -65.91
C ASN A 4 -12.14 -39.32 -66.26
N SER A 5 -13.41 -39.05 -65.97
CA SER A 5 -13.89 -37.70 -65.61
C SER A 5 -15.19 -37.83 -64.82
N ALA A 6 -15.12 -37.49 -63.53
CA ALA A 6 -16.28 -37.34 -62.64
C ALA A 6 -16.56 -35.83 -62.48
N PRO A 7 -17.83 -35.38 -62.43
CA PRO A 7 -18.15 -34.01 -62.04
C PRO A 7 -18.33 -33.92 -60.52
N VAL A 8 -17.74 -32.86 -59.99
CA VAL A 8 -17.63 -32.44 -58.60
C VAL A 8 -18.99 -31.97 -58.07
N LEU A 9 -19.47 -32.57 -56.97
CA LEU A 9 -20.55 -32.00 -56.16
C LEU A 9 -19.95 -30.93 -55.24
N ALA A 10 -20.27 -29.66 -55.47
CA ALA A 10 -19.92 -28.57 -54.57
C ALA A 10 -20.92 -28.56 -53.40
N VAL A 11 -20.50 -29.07 -52.24
CA VAL A 11 -21.22 -28.91 -50.97
C VAL A 11 -20.83 -27.55 -50.41
N MET A 12 -21.75 -26.57 -50.48
CA MET A 12 -21.60 -25.32 -49.72
C MET A 12 -21.79 -25.63 -48.23
N VAL A 13 -20.67 -25.69 -47.50
CA VAL A 13 -20.70 -25.64 -46.04
C VAL A 13 -20.90 -24.17 -45.67
N ALA A 14 -22.15 -23.79 -45.39
CA ALA A 14 -22.47 -22.54 -44.72
C ALA A 14 -21.96 -22.62 -43.28
N GLY A 15 -20.71 -22.23 -43.07
CA GLY A 15 -20.14 -22.07 -41.74
C GLY A 15 -20.84 -20.92 -41.02
N THR A 16 -21.74 -21.24 -40.09
CA THR A 16 -22.23 -20.27 -39.12
C THR A 16 -21.06 -19.87 -38.21
N ALA A 17 -20.39 -18.77 -38.55
CA ALA A 17 -19.51 -18.09 -37.61
C ALA A 17 -20.41 -17.48 -36.51
N GLN A 18 -20.72 -18.28 -35.48
CA GLN A 18 -21.16 -17.71 -34.22
C GLN A 18 -19.96 -16.95 -33.66
N ALA A 19 -19.95 -15.63 -33.89
CA ALA A 19 -19.11 -14.72 -33.16
C ALA A 19 -19.51 -14.81 -31.68
N PHE A 20 -18.87 -15.70 -30.94
CA PHE A 20 -18.90 -15.67 -29.49
C PHE A 20 -18.27 -14.35 -29.08
N ASN A 21 -19.13 -13.37 -28.79
CA ASN A 21 -18.78 -12.13 -28.13
C ASN A 21 -18.43 -12.48 -26.68
N PHE A 22 -17.28 -13.12 -26.46
CA PHE A 22 -16.68 -13.24 -25.14
C PHE A 22 -16.25 -11.84 -24.71
N LYS A 23 -17.16 -11.08 -24.11
CA LYS A 23 -16.75 -9.99 -23.21
C LYS A 23 -15.84 -10.65 -22.17
N LYS A 24 -14.54 -10.33 -22.19
CA LYS A 24 -13.64 -10.73 -21.10
C LYS A 24 -14.32 -10.33 -19.79
N PRO A 25 -14.48 -11.24 -18.82
CA PRO A 25 -15.07 -10.90 -17.54
C PRO A 25 -14.23 -9.77 -16.94
N VAL A 26 -14.85 -8.60 -16.81
CA VAL A 26 -14.30 -7.48 -16.05
C VAL A 26 -14.58 -7.84 -14.61
N ALA A 27 -13.54 -8.16 -13.84
CA ALA A 27 -13.70 -8.37 -12.42
C ALA A 27 -14.13 -7.05 -11.78
N GLU A 28 -15.24 -7.06 -11.05
CA GLU A 28 -15.77 -5.86 -10.41
C GLU A 28 -14.82 -5.38 -9.31
N PRO A 29 -14.57 -4.07 -9.17
CA PRO A 29 -13.77 -3.56 -8.08
C PRO A 29 -14.31 -4.00 -6.72
N HIS A 30 -13.45 -4.51 -5.84
CA HIS A 30 -13.82 -4.91 -4.49
C HIS A 30 -12.91 -4.27 -3.44
N LYS A 31 -13.39 -4.23 -2.20
CA LYS A 31 -12.59 -3.79 -1.06
C LYS A 31 -11.65 -4.92 -0.65
N VAL A 32 -10.36 -4.62 -0.52
CA VAL A 32 -9.34 -5.58 -0.09
C VAL A 32 -9.65 -6.07 1.33
N GLU A 33 -9.43 -7.36 1.57
CA GLU A 33 -9.68 -7.97 2.86
C GLU A 33 -8.77 -7.34 3.93
N GLY A 34 -9.31 -7.07 5.13
CA GLY A 34 -8.56 -6.45 6.23
C GLY A 34 -8.24 -4.96 6.05
N PHE A 35 -8.73 -4.29 5.00
CA PHE A 35 -8.57 -2.84 4.88
C PHE A 35 -9.58 -2.10 5.78
N ASP A 36 -9.22 -1.88 7.05
CA ASP A 36 -10.11 -1.24 8.04
C ASP A 36 -9.86 0.26 8.24
N TRP A 37 -8.96 0.83 7.44
CA TRP A 37 -8.54 2.22 7.55
C TRP A 37 -9.63 3.19 7.11
N LYS A 38 -9.88 4.19 7.97
CA LYS A 38 -10.76 5.33 7.71
C LYS A 38 -10.09 6.59 8.27
N ASN A 39 -10.45 7.76 7.74
CA ASN A 39 -9.89 9.02 8.22
C ASN A 39 -10.23 9.23 9.72
N PRO A 40 -9.25 9.06 10.63
CA PRO A 40 -9.49 9.18 12.05
C PRO A 40 -9.67 10.64 12.46
N PHE A 41 -9.26 11.60 11.62
CA PHE A 41 -9.32 13.04 11.91
C PHE A 41 -10.70 13.67 11.62
N SER A 42 -11.73 12.86 11.38
CA SER A 42 -13.10 13.35 11.35
C SER A 42 -13.58 13.68 12.76
N ALA A 43 -14.33 14.78 12.92
CA ALA A 43 -14.66 15.38 14.23
C ALA A 43 -15.26 14.41 15.26
N ASN A 44 -16.01 13.40 14.80
CA ASN A 44 -16.68 12.45 15.68
C ASN A 44 -15.76 11.37 16.25
N LEU A 45 -14.63 11.05 15.60
CA LEU A 45 -13.75 9.96 16.03
C LEU A 45 -12.71 10.41 17.08
N LEU A 46 -12.40 11.71 17.11
CA LEU A 46 -11.44 12.30 18.07
C LEU A 46 -12.13 13.15 19.15
N SER A 47 -13.45 13.08 19.30
CA SER A 47 -14.16 13.89 20.31
C SER A 47 -13.60 13.68 21.72
N SER A 48 -13.23 12.45 22.04
CA SER A 48 -12.72 12.00 23.34
C SER A 48 -11.20 12.15 23.53
N PHE A 49 -10.47 12.50 22.46
CA PHE A 49 -9.01 12.51 22.45
C PHE A 49 -8.45 13.88 22.10
N GLU A 50 -7.26 14.18 22.59
CA GLU A 50 -6.44 15.31 22.18
C GLU A 50 -5.08 14.81 21.68
N PRO A 51 -4.45 15.51 20.72
CA PRO A 51 -3.10 15.15 20.30
C PRO A 51 -2.10 15.43 21.42
N ALA A 52 -1.47 14.38 21.95
CA ALA A 52 -0.26 14.51 22.76
C ALA A 52 0.94 14.93 21.90
N CYS A 53 0.92 14.53 20.63
CA CYS A 53 1.91 14.90 19.64
C CYS A 53 1.31 14.87 18.25
N GLU A 54 1.74 15.79 17.39
CA GLU A 54 1.37 15.81 15.97
C GLU A 54 2.63 15.84 15.11
N SER A 55 2.57 15.17 13.96
CA SER A 55 3.58 15.26 12.91
C SER A 55 2.89 15.26 11.56
N THR A 56 3.51 15.93 10.59
CA THR A 56 3.07 15.90 9.20
C THR A 56 4.28 15.86 8.29
N ALA A 57 4.23 15.01 7.26
CA ALA A 57 5.27 14.90 6.26
C ALA A 57 4.66 14.87 4.86
N SER A 58 5.35 15.50 3.92
CA SER A 58 4.92 15.67 2.53
C SER A 58 5.91 14.99 1.59
N PHE A 59 5.39 14.23 0.62
CA PHE A 59 6.18 13.46 -0.32
C PHE A 59 5.71 13.66 -1.75
N GLN A 60 6.66 13.55 -2.68
CA GLN A 60 6.38 13.48 -4.11
C GLN A 60 6.60 12.07 -4.61
N ALA A 61 5.73 11.61 -5.50
CA ALA A 61 5.83 10.30 -6.11
C ALA A 61 5.30 10.33 -7.54
N LEU A 62 5.51 9.22 -8.25
CA LEU A 62 4.85 8.95 -9.51
C LEU A 62 3.77 7.88 -9.29
N GLU A 63 2.58 8.08 -9.84
CA GLU A 63 1.50 7.10 -9.81
C GLU A 63 1.27 6.56 -11.23
N TYR A 64 1.44 5.25 -11.36
CA TYR A 64 1.21 4.45 -12.55
C TYR A 64 0.06 3.48 -12.31
N THR A 65 -0.34 2.80 -13.37
CA THR A 65 -1.25 1.66 -13.32
C THR A 65 -0.53 0.41 -13.81
N LEU A 66 -1.09 -0.77 -13.53
CA LEU A 66 -0.57 -2.01 -14.09
C LEU A 66 -0.67 -2.04 -15.63
N HIS A 67 -1.54 -1.22 -16.23
CA HIS A 67 -1.56 -1.01 -17.68
C HIS A 67 -0.25 -0.43 -18.21
N ASP A 68 0.32 0.54 -17.49
CA ASP A 68 1.54 1.25 -17.86
C ASP A 68 2.81 0.38 -17.71
N LEU A 69 2.68 -0.86 -17.23
CA LEU A 69 3.82 -1.71 -16.87
C LEU A 69 4.77 -1.98 -18.05
N MET A 70 4.23 -2.09 -19.26
CA MET A 70 5.01 -2.42 -20.46
C MET A 70 5.47 -1.20 -21.24
N ASP A 71 5.04 0.00 -20.84
CA ASP A 71 5.41 1.25 -21.51
C ASP A 71 6.77 1.75 -21.01
N PRO A 72 7.61 2.30 -21.90
CA PRO A 72 8.89 2.86 -21.50
C PRO A 72 8.71 4.12 -20.63
N PRO A 73 9.67 4.42 -19.74
CA PRO A 73 9.74 5.71 -19.07
C PRO A 73 9.72 6.87 -20.09
N PRO A 74 9.12 8.02 -19.74
CA PRO A 74 8.51 8.35 -18.45
C PRO A 74 7.07 7.83 -18.28
N ASN A 75 6.46 7.26 -19.32
CA ASN A 75 5.04 6.92 -19.35
C ASN A 75 4.72 5.60 -18.64
N GLY A 76 5.72 4.72 -18.47
CA GLY A 76 5.54 3.44 -17.80
C GLY A 76 6.75 2.92 -17.06
N LEU A 77 6.66 1.64 -16.69
CA LEU A 77 7.59 0.94 -15.79
C LEU A 77 8.34 -0.20 -16.48
N LYS A 78 8.48 -0.16 -17.82
CA LYS A 78 9.06 -1.25 -18.62
C LYS A 78 10.37 -1.84 -18.06
N PRO A 79 11.38 -1.05 -17.62
CA PRO A 79 12.62 -1.60 -17.08
C PRO A 79 12.41 -2.56 -15.91
N TRP A 80 11.41 -2.33 -15.08
CA TRP A 80 11.12 -3.16 -13.89
C TRP A 80 9.98 -4.17 -14.13
N SER A 81 9.43 -4.22 -15.34
CA SER A 81 8.20 -4.97 -15.64
C SER A 81 8.27 -6.46 -15.32
N SER A 82 9.41 -7.09 -15.61
CA SER A 82 9.65 -8.51 -15.33
C SER A 82 9.71 -8.76 -13.82
N GLY A 83 10.47 -7.95 -13.09
CA GLY A 83 10.57 -8.04 -11.62
C GLY A 83 9.22 -7.80 -10.94
N LEU A 84 8.49 -6.77 -11.36
CA LEU A 84 7.16 -6.45 -10.82
C LEU A 84 6.14 -7.57 -11.06
N LYS A 85 6.17 -8.23 -12.23
CA LYS A 85 5.33 -9.42 -12.47
C LYS A 85 5.64 -10.54 -11.49
N LYS A 86 6.92 -10.79 -11.16
CA LYS A 86 7.31 -11.81 -10.17
C LYS A 86 6.86 -11.42 -8.77
N VAL A 87 6.98 -10.15 -8.40
CA VAL A 87 6.53 -9.64 -7.09
C VAL A 87 5.03 -9.82 -6.92
N PHE A 88 4.23 -9.41 -7.92
CA PHE A 88 2.77 -9.47 -7.83
C PHE A 88 2.18 -10.85 -8.14
N ALA A 89 2.94 -11.77 -8.73
CA ALA A 89 2.47 -13.11 -9.01
C ALA A 89 2.11 -13.85 -7.71
N GLY A 90 0.85 -14.25 -7.59
CA GLY A 90 0.36 -15.03 -6.45
C GLY A 90 0.19 -14.24 -5.15
N ARG A 91 0.31 -12.91 -5.19
CA ARG A 91 0.09 -12.04 -4.02
C ARG A 91 -1.22 -11.28 -4.14
N GLU A 92 -1.86 -11.08 -2.99
CA GLU A 92 -3.00 -10.18 -2.89
C GLU A 92 -2.53 -8.73 -3.05
N TYR A 93 -3.31 -7.94 -3.77
CA TYR A 93 -3.00 -6.54 -3.99
C TYR A 93 -3.38 -5.73 -2.73
N PRO A 94 -2.47 -4.93 -2.14
CA PRO A 94 -2.76 -4.20 -0.88
C PRO A 94 -3.86 -3.13 -0.99
N GLY A 95 -4.33 -2.84 -2.19
CA GLY A 95 -5.38 -1.87 -2.47
C GLY A 95 -4.88 -0.51 -2.95
N SER A 96 -5.80 0.28 -3.47
CA SER A 96 -5.60 1.69 -3.80
C SER A 96 -5.65 2.57 -2.55
N TRP A 97 -5.66 3.90 -2.72
CA TRP A 97 -5.77 4.89 -1.63
C TRP A 97 -6.94 4.67 -0.67
N VAL A 98 -8.00 4.00 -1.13
CA VAL A 98 -9.19 3.69 -0.32
C VAL A 98 -9.37 2.18 -0.08
N GLY A 99 -8.31 1.40 -0.27
CA GLY A 99 -8.33 -0.04 -0.05
C GLY A 99 -9.14 -0.82 -1.07
N MET A 100 -9.27 -0.29 -2.29
CA MET A 100 -10.00 -0.97 -3.37
C MET A 100 -9.03 -1.67 -4.31
N ASP A 101 -9.30 -2.92 -4.65
CA ASP A 101 -8.70 -3.62 -5.79
C ASP A 101 -9.63 -3.48 -6.99
N ARG A 102 -9.20 -2.68 -7.98
CA ARG A 102 -9.90 -2.51 -9.27
C ARG A 102 -9.61 -3.62 -10.27
N HIS A 103 -8.78 -4.59 -9.87
CA HIS A 103 -8.25 -5.69 -10.65
C HIS A 103 -7.42 -5.29 -11.87
N LEU A 104 -6.56 -6.23 -12.28
CA LEU A 104 -5.82 -6.20 -13.54
C LEU A 104 -5.16 -4.83 -13.80
N HIS A 105 -5.45 -4.23 -14.95
CA HIS A 105 -4.82 -3.06 -15.51
C HIS A 105 -5.06 -1.78 -14.70
N ASP A 106 -6.12 -1.72 -13.90
CA ASP A 106 -6.53 -0.52 -13.16
C ASP A 106 -5.90 -0.44 -11.75
N ARG A 107 -5.09 -1.43 -11.36
CA ARG A 107 -4.34 -1.40 -10.10
C ARG A 107 -3.30 -0.29 -10.13
N SER A 108 -3.35 0.60 -9.14
CA SER A 108 -2.41 1.71 -8.98
C SER A 108 -1.08 1.23 -8.39
N LEU A 109 0.02 1.78 -8.90
CA LEU A 109 1.39 1.53 -8.46
C LEU A 109 2.09 2.87 -8.26
N MET A 110 2.62 3.08 -7.07
CA MET A 110 3.46 4.22 -6.71
C MET A 110 4.92 3.89 -7.04
N LEU A 111 5.66 4.85 -7.60
CA LEU A 111 7.11 4.81 -7.75
C LEU A 111 7.73 6.00 -7.03
N MET A 112 8.75 5.74 -6.22
CA MET A 112 9.56 6.75 -5.54
C MET A 112 11.04 6.39 -5.63
N ASP A 113 11.90 7.41 -5.69
CA ASP A 113 13.33 7.23 -5.43
C ASP A 113 13.52 6.69 -4.01
N TYR A 114 14.27 5.60 -3.86
CA TYR A 114 14.43 4.94 -2.55
C TYR A 114 15.13 5.86 -1.54
N ALA A 115 16.11 6.64 -2.00
CA ALA A 115 16.77 7.69 -1.22
C ALA A 115 15.81 8.76 -0.65
N LYS A 116 14.63 8.96 -1.25
CA LYS A 116 13.62 9.94 -0.80
C LYS A 116 12.64 9.38 0.23
N LEU A 117 12.64 8.07 0.47
CA LEU A 117 11.92 7.49 1.60
C LEU A 117 12.60 7.88 2.91
N PRO A 118 11.84 8.13 4.00
CA PRO A 118 12.41 8.26 5.34
C PRO A 118 13.26 7.03 5.69
N ILE A 119 14.36 7.23 6.42
CA ILE A 119 15.19 6.13 6.93
C ILE A 119 14.38 5.14 7.77
N THR A 120 13.41 5.60 8.57
CA THR A 120 12.51 4.72 9.34
C THR A 120 11.70 3.77 8.47
N VAL A 121 11.28 4.25 7.28
CA VAL A 121 10.55 3.44 6.30
C VAL A 121 11.51 2.46 5.61
N ARG A 122 12.70 2.92 5.21
CA ARG A 122 13.73 2.06 4.60
C ARG A 122 14.16 0.91 5.51
N GLU A 123 14.47 1.22 6.77
CA GLU A 123 14.87 0.21 7.75
C GLU A 123 13.77 -0.82 8.01
N TRP A 124 12.50 -0.38 8.02
CA TRP A 124 11.36 -1.28 8.12
C TRP A 124 11.23 -2.18 6.88
N ILE A 125 11.32 -1.63 5.66
CA ILE A 125 11.31 -2.43 4.42
C ILE A 125 12.43 -3.47 4.44
N GLU A 126 13.64 -3.06 4.82
CA GLU A 126 14.82 -3.92 4.87
C GLU A 126 14.69 -5.07 5.89
N GLU A 127 14.03 -4.84 7.02
CA GLU A 127 13.73 -5.89 8.00
C GLU A 127 12.64 -6.86 7.50
N GLU A 128 11.57 -6.33 6.91
CA GLU A 128 10.47 -7.16 6.39
C GLU A 128 10.91 -8.01 5.20
N GLU A 129 11.80 -7.51 4.34
CA GLU A 129 12.38 -8.31 3.25
C GLU A 129 13.34 -9.40 3.74
N ARG A 130 14.03 -9.17 4.86
CA ARG A 130 14.91 -10.17 5.50
C ARG A 130 14.13 -11.27 6.20
N THR A 131 12.94 -10.94 6.70
CA THR A 131 12.08 -11.86 7.42
C THR A 131 10.99 -12.44 6.50
N ASP A 132 10.13 -13.29 7.03
CA ASP A 132 8.89 -13.72 6.34
C ASP A 132 7.68 -13.02 6.96
N GLY A 133 7.86 -11.75 7.33
CA GLY A 133 6.87 -10.91 7.97
C GLY A 133 5.74 -10.49 7.04
N LYS A 134 4.71 -9.86 7.62
CA LYS A 134 3.53 -9.38 6.88
C LYS A 134 3.85 -8.25 5.91
N GLY A 135 4.97 -7.55 6.11
CA GLY A 135 5.45 -6.47 5.24
C GLY A 135 6.23 -6.93 4.02
N LYS A 136 6.59 -8.22 3.94
CA LYS A 136 7.42 -8.76 2.86
C LYS A 136 6.78 -8.57 1.49
N ALA A 137 7.57 -7.98 0.60
CA ALA A 137 7.22 -7.61 -0.76
C ALA A 137 6.04 -6.62 -0.87
N LEU A 138 5.70 -5.90 0.19
CA LEU A 138 4.79 -4.75 0.09
C LEU A 138 5.43 -3.58 -0.65
N PHE A 139 6.75 -3.44 -0.53
CA PHE A 139 7.57 -2.44 -1.20
C PHE A 139 8.64 -3.14 -2.03
N ALA A 140 8.42 -3.20 -3.35
CA ALA A 140 9.39 -3.78 -4.26
C ALA A 140 10.53 -2.79 -4.52
N VAL A 141 11.70 -3.05 -3.95
CA VAL A 141 12.88 -2.22 -4.18
C VAL A 141 13.70 -2.80 -5.32
N PHE A 142 14.01 -1.96 -6.30
CA PHE A 142 14.81 -2.32 -7.48
C PHE A 142 15.97 -1.37 -7.65
N ASP A 143 17.06 -1.86 -8.23
CA ASP A 143 18.08 -0.98 -8.78
C ASP A 143 17.53 -0.21 -9.99
N LYS A 144 18.01 1.01 -10.20
CA LYS A 144 17.73 1.80 -11.39
C LYS A 144 18.46 1.18 -12.59
N PRO A 145 17.83 1.12 -13.77
CA PRO A 145 18.52 0.69 -14.98
C PRO A 145 19.71 1.62 -15.26
N LYS A 146 20.85 1.07 -15.70
CA LYS A 146 22.05 1.87 -16.03
C LYS A 146 21.96 2.45 -17.44
N LYS A 147 21.15 1.82 -18.30
CA LYS A 147 20.84 2.20 -19.68
C LYS A 147 19.35 2.03 -19.94
N ASP A 148 18.81 2.76 -20.90
CA ASP A 148 17.36 2.75 -21.22
C ASP A 148 16.82 1.38 -21.66
N GLU A 149 17.70 0.50 -22.17
CA GLU A 149 17.36 -0.86 -22.61
C GLU A 149 17.50 -1.92 -21.51
N ASP A 150 18.07 -1.55 -20.35
CA ASP A 150 18.29 -2.50 -19.26
C ASP A 150 16.95 -2.94 -18.66
N GLU A 151 16.79 -4.25 -18.48
CA GLU A 151 15.71 -4.84 -17.70
C GLU A 151 16.22 -5.29 -16.33
N VAL A 152 15.47 -4.92 -15.29
CA VAL A 152 15.73 -5.29 -13.90
C VAL A 152 14.67 -6.29 -13.48
N ASP A 153 15.09 -7.55 -13.36
CA ASP A 153 14.18 -8.68 -13.22
C ASP A 153 14.03 -9.18 -11.77
N SER A 154 14.79 -8.61 -10.84
CA SER A 154 14.94 -9.08 -9.47
C SER A 154 14.90 -7.91 -8.50
N VAL A 155 14.17 -8.09 -7.39
CA VAL A 155 14.20 -7.14 -6.27
C VAL A 155 15.56 -7.17 -5.58
N VAL A 156 15.93 -6.06 -4.96
CA VAL A 156 17.14 -5.94 -4.15
C VAL A 156 17.04 -6.86 -2.94
N GLY A 157 18.04 -7.73 -2.77
CA GLY A 157 18.23 -8.48 -1.53
C GLY A 157 18.99 -7.62 -0.51
N PHE A 158 18.44 -7.47 0.69
CA PHE A 158 19.07 -6.68 1.74
C PHE A 158 19.95 -7.53 2.67
N PRO A 159 21.21 -7.12 2.93
CA PRO A 159 22.05 -7.78 3.92
C PRO A 159 21.59 -7.43 5.35
N SER A 160 22.27 -7.96 6.37
CA SER A 160 22.05 -7.55 7.76
C SER A 160 22.23 -6.04 7.93
N ALA A 161 21.50 -5.44 8.90
CA ALA A 161 21.40 -3.99 9.07
C ALA A 161 22.76 -3.28 9.18
N ASP A 162 23.75 -3.92 9.81
CA ASP A 162 25.13 -3.44 9.98
C ASP A 162 25.95 -3.40 8.68
N LYS A 163 25.47 -4.05 7.61
CA LYS A 163 26.14 -4.19 6.31
C LYS A 163 25.43 -3.45 5.19
N ILE A 164 24.41 -2.67 5.50
CA ILE A 164 23.67 -1.93 4.48
C ILE A 164 24.51 -0.73 4.01
N ASP A 165 24.90 -0.76 2.74
CA ASP A 165 25.53 0.37 2.08
C ASP A 165 24.48 1.38 1.62
N ARG A 166 24.31 2.44 2.41
CA ARG A 166 23.38 3.54 2.16
C ARG A 166 23.72 4.36 0.90
N ALA A 167 24.95 4.27 0.38
CA ALA A 167 25.31 4.95 -0.87
C ALA A 167 24.57 4.37 -2.09
N LEU A 168 24.07 3.13 -1.98
CA LEU A 168 23.27 2.49 -3.02
C LEU A 168 21.81 2.97 -3.05
N ASP A 169 21.32 3.66 -2.01
CA ASP A 169 19.92 4.09 -1.93
C ASP A 169 19.55 5.07 -3.06
N GLU A 170 20.49 5.91 -3.50
CA GLU A 170 20.32 6.84 -4.62
C GLU A 170 20.17 6.13 -5.98
N GLN A 171 20.67 4.90 -6.07
CA GLN A 171 20.63 4.07 -7.27
C GLN A 171 19.40 3.16 -7.30
N ARG A 172 18.44 3.35 -6.39
CA ARG A 172 17.29 2.47 -6.23
C ARG A 172 15.96 3.22 -6.31
N VAL A 173 14.92 2.47 -6.66
CA VAL A 173 13.53 2.90 -6.60
C VAL A 173 12.72 1.93 -5.76
N ALA A 174 11.70 2.43 -5.08
CA ALA A 174 10.67 1.61 -4.46
C ALA A 174 9.39 1.72 -5.29
N VAL A 175 8.78 0.56 -5.56
CA VAL A 175 7.48 0.43 -6.22
C VAL A 175 6.51 -0.29 -5.29
N PHE A 176 5.35 0.30 -5.04
CA PHE A 176 4.38 -0.24 -4.07
C PHE A 176 2.95 0.17 -4.42
N ALA A 177 1.95 -0.55 -3.89
CA ALA A 177 0.56 -0.13 -4.00
C ALA A 177 0.25 0.98 -2.99
N PRO A 178 -0.62 1.97 -3.29
CA PRO A 178 -0.96 3.00 -2.31
C PRO A 178 -1.47 2.45 -0.97
N GLY A 179 -2.22 1.34 -1.00
CA GLY A 179 -2.71 0.66 0.19
C GLY A 179 -1.61 0.13 1.12
N ALA A 180 -0.41 -0.15 0.59
CA ALA A 180 0.73 -0.63 1.38
C ALA A 180 1.22 0.41 2.41
N LEU A 181 0.95 1.70 2.18
CA LEU A 181 1.31 2.78 3.11
C LEU A 181 0.62 2.63 4.46
N TYR A 182 -0.62 2.13 4.46
CA TYR A 182 -1.48 2.14 5.65
C TYR A 182 -0.99 1.28 6.80
N GLY A 183 -0.13 0.29 6.57
CA GLY A 183 0.48 -0.49 7.65
C GLY A 183 1.54 0.28 8.44
N ILE A 184 2.08 1.37 7.86
CA ILE A 184 3.30 2.01 8.34
C ILE A 184 3.28 3.54 8.30
N LEU A 185 2.12 4.19 8.11
CA LEU A 185 2.02 5.65 8.00
C LEU A 185 2.78 6.43 9.10
N PRO A 186 2.79 6.00 10.38
CA PRO A 186 3.58 6.68 11.41
C PRO A 186 5.07 6.78 11.10
N LEU A 187 5.66 5.74 10.50
CA LEU A 187 7.08 5.73 10.16
C LEU A 187 7.43 6.85 9.19
N TRP A 188 6.52 7.17 8.25
CA TRP A 188 6.75 8.20 7.25
C TRP A 188 6.86 9.61 7.85
N ALA A 189 6.21 9.86 8.98
CA ALA A 189 6.24 11.17 9.64
C ALA A 189 7.05 11.16 10.96
N ALA A 190 7.74 10.05 11.27
CA ALA A 190 8.43 9.87 12.55
C ALA A 190 9.69 10.74 12.66
N GLU A 191 10.51 10.80 11.62
CA GLU A 191 11.80 11.52 11.63
C GLU A 191 11.73 13.00 11.96
N PRO A 192 10.86 13.81 11.34
CA PRO A 192 10.76 15.22 11.68
C PRO A 192 10.03 15.48 13.01
N SER A 193 9.49 14.45 13.67
CA SER A 193 8.68 14.59 14.87
C SER A 193 9.51 14.60 16.16
N ALA A 194 9.09 15.41 17.13
CA ALA A 194 9.60 15.34 18.50
C ALA A 194 9.23 14.02 19.23
N CYS A 195 8.30 13.24 18.68
CA CYS A 195 7.78 12.01 19.29
C CYS A 195 8.17 10.77 18.49
N LYS A 196 9.33 10.81 17.83
CA LYS A 196 9.85 9.74 16.97
C LYS A 196 9.67 8.36 17.60
N ASP A 197 10.07 8.19 18.86
CA ASP A 197 10.01 6.90 19.57
C ASP A 197 8.59 6.31 19.63
N ILE A 198 7.58 7.14 19.85
CA ILE A 198 6.17 6.72 19.86
C ILE A 198 5.69 6.42 18.44
N LEU A 199 6.11 7.22 17.46
CA LEU A 199 5.70 7.04 16.06
C LEU A 199 6.37 5.84 15.38
N THR A 200 7.54 5.41 15.87
CA THR A 200 8.21 4.19 15.39
C THR A 200 7.66 2.90 15.99
N ASP A 201 6.88 2.99 17.07
CA ASP A 201 6.21 1.85 17.69
C ASP A 201 4.89 1.54 16.96
N LEU A 202 4.96 0.71 15.92
CA LEU A 202 3.79 0.27 15.16
C LEU A 202 2.77 -0.53 16.00
N GLY A 203 3.13 -1.02 17.20
CA GLY A 203 2.19 -1.67 18.11
C GLY A 203 1.13 -0.71 18.67
N LYS A 204 1.45 0.58 18.72
CA LYS A 204 0.51 1.65 19.12
C LYS A 204 -0.32 2.16 17.95
N TYR A 205 0.03 1.81 16.72
CA TYR A 205 -0.63 2.31 15.53
C TYR A 205 -1.84 1.46 15.16
N LYS A 206 -3.03 2.08 15.16
CA LYS A 206 -4.29 1.40 14.85
C LYS A 206 -5.22 2.27 14.01
N PRO A 207 -6.16 1.66 13.27
CA PRO A 207 -7.19 2.42 12.55
C PRO A 207 -8.16 3.18 13.46
N THR A 208 -8.32 2.74 14.71
CA THR A 208 -9.28 3.30 15.67
C THR A 208 -8.54 4.07 16.77
N PRO A 209 -8.97 5.31 17.08
CA PRO A 209 -8.41 6.09 18.18
C PRO A 209 -8.53 5.39 19.55
N GLU A 210 -7.45 5.41 20.32
CA GLU A 210 -7.41 4.94 21.71
C GLU A 210 -6.40 5.78 22.53
N ASP A 211 -6.52 5.75 23.86
CA ASP A 211 -5.62 6.48 24.75
C ASP A 211 -4.20 5.91 24.66
N GLY A 212 -3.20 6.79 24.52
CA GLY A 212 -1.81 6.40 24.27
C GLY A 212 -1.54 5.79 22.90
N GLY A 213 -2.56 5.67 22.04
CA GLY A 213 -2.45 5.14 20.68
C GLY A 213 -1.95 6.16 19.67
N VAL A 214 -1.60 5.67 18.48
CA VAL A 214 -1.21 6.47 17.33
C VAL A 214 -2.25 6.29 16.23
N VAL A 215 -2.68 7.39 15.63
CA VAL A 215 -3.54 7.39 14.44
C VAL A 215 -2.89 8.20 13.32
N ALA A 216 -3.12 7.78 12.09
CA ALA A 216 -2.54 8.42 10.93
C ALA A 216 -3.49 8.37 9.73
N TRP A 217 -3.32 9.33 8.83
CA TRP A 217 -4.06 9.39 7.58
C TRP A 217 -3.22 10.00 6.48
N VAL A 218 -3.44 9.53 5.26
CA VAL A 218 -2.82 10.07 4.05
C VAL A 218 -3.85 10.86 3.25
N GLN A 219 -3.45 12.05 2.83
CA GLN A 219 -4.13 12.86 1.82
C GLN A 219 -3.27 12.89 0.58
N HIS A 220 -3.87 12.94 -0.60
CA HIS A 220 -3.11 12.95 -1.84
C HIS A 220 -3.77 13.81 -2.91
N THR A 221 -2.96 14.26 -3.86
CA THR A 221 -3.44 14.96 -5.05
C THR A 221 -3.87 13.95 -6.12
N ILE A 222 -4.69 14.42 -7.06
CA ILE A 222 -4.87 13.70 -8.34
C ILE A 222 -3.55 13.85 -9.12
N PRO A 223 -3.06 12.78 -9.78
CA PRO A 223 -1.85 12.88 -10.59
C PRO A 223 -1.97 13.90 -11.74
N ASP A 224 -0.93 14.73 -11.92
CA ASP A 224 -0.70 15.55 -13.11
C ASP A 224 0.29 14.80 -14.02
N GLY A 225 -0.24 14.22 -15.10
CA GLY A 225 0.44 13.15 -15.83
C GLY A 225 0.63 11.93 -14.93
N LYS A 226 1.88 11.66 -14.52
CA LYS A 226 2.19 10.62 -13.52
C LYS A 226 2.59 11.24 -12.17
N LYS A 227 2.87 12.53 -12.10
CA LYS A 227 3.40 13.18 -10.88
C LYS A 227 2.28 13.43 -9.89
N MET A 228 2.52 13.15 -8.62
CA MET A 228 1.57 13.41 -7.57
C MET A 228 2.27 13.74 -6.25
N LYS A 229 1.50 14.31 -5.32
CA LYS A 229 1.93 14.59 -3.96
C LYS A 229 1.01 13.86 -2.98
N PHE A 230 1.58 13.35 -1.90
CA PHE A 230 0.82 12.89 -0.75
C PHE A 230 1.37 13.46 0.56
N ASP A 231 0.47 13.72 1.49
CA ASP A 231 0.72 14.31 2.80
C ASP A 231 0.23 13.31 3.85
N ILE A 232 1.09 12.97 4.80
CA ILE A 232 0.78 12.05 5.88
C ILE A 232 0.69 12.86 7.16
N LYS A 233 -0.49 12.85 7.79
CA LYS A 233 -0.71 13.41 9.14
C LYS A 233 -0.75 12.28 10.15
N VAL A 234 -0.05 12.45 11.27
CA VAL A 234 0.04 11.48 12.36
C VAL A 234 -0.15 12.18 13.70
N ASN A 235 -1.01 11.61 14.55
CA ASN A 235 -1.19 12.07 15.93
C ASN A 235 -0.97 10.92 16.91
N ALA A 236 -0.13 11.15 17.92
CA ALA A 236 -0.17 10.36 19.16
C ALA A 236 -1.27 10.95 20.05
N LEU A 237 -2.13 10.10 20.59
CA LEU A 237 -3.35 10.51 21.28
C LEU A 237 -3.24 10.39 22.79
N LYS A 238 -3.97 11.27 23.47
CA LYS A 238 -4.23 11.20 24.91
C LYS A 238 -5.72 11.44 25.14
N ALA A 239 -6.33 10.70 26.07
CA ALA A 239 -7.71 10.90 26.46
C ALA A 239 -7.90 12.26 27.15
N LYS A 240 -9.03 12.93 26.87
CA LYS A 240 -9.42 14.15 27.57
C LYS A 240 -9.87 13.81 29.00
N GLN A 241 -9.43 14.60 29.98
CA GLN A 241 -9.60 14.32 31.41
C GLN A 241 -11.06 14.07 31.85
N ALA A 242 -12.05 14.67 31.19
CA ALA A 242 -13.47 14.50 31.53
C ALA A 242 -14.00 13.06 31.36
N GLU A 243 -13.36 12.22 30.52
CA GLU A 243 -13.73 10.81 30.38
C GLU A 243 -13.02 9.88 31.37
N ASN A 244 -11.84 10.27 31.88
CA ASN A 244 -11.14 9.49 32.90
C ASN A 244 -11.86 9.62 34.25
N GLU A 245 -12.34 10.81 34.60
CA GLU A 245 -13.16 11.02 35.81
C GLU A 245 -14.49 10.24 35.74
N ALA A 246 -15.11 10.12 34.56
CA ALA A 246 -16.34 9.36 34.38
C ALA A 246 -16.12 7.84 34.42
N LYS A 247 -14.99 7.34 33.89
CA LYS A 247 -14.63 5.91 33.96
C LYS A 247 -14.16 5.48 35.36
N GLU A 248 -13.41 6.34 36.06
CA GLU A 248 -13.02 6.11 37.46
C GLU A 248 -14.25 6.17 38.37
N ALA A 249 -15.13 7.15 38.21
CA ALA A 249 -16.38 7.20 38.97
C ALA A 249 -17.30 5.99 38.70
N ALA A 250 -17.41 5.53 37.46
CA ALA A 250 -18.20 4.34 37.13
C ALA A 250 -17.59 3.04 37.70
N SER A 251 -16.26 2.94 37.74
CA SER A 251 -15.53 1.81 38.34
C SER A 251 -15.64 1.80 39.86
N GLU A 252 -15.57 2.97 40.52
CA GLU A 252 -15.77 3.08 41.97
C GLU A 252 -17.22 2.77 42.36
N THR A 253 -18.19 3.26 41.60
CA THR A 253 -19.61 2.99 41.86
C THR A 253 -19.95 1.49 41.71
N ALA A 254 -19.33 0.80 40.74
CA ALA A 254 -19.51 -0.65 40.52
C ALA A 254 -18.85 -1.51 41.62
N SER A 255 -17.69 -1.08 42.14
CA SER A 255 -17.01 -1.71 43.29
C SER A 255 -17.81 -1.55 44.59
N GLU A 256 -18.41 -0.37 44.79
CA GLU A 256 -19.21 -0.05 45.98
C GLU A 256 -20.59 -0.73 45.97
N THR A 257 -21.17 -0.99 44.79
CA THR A 257 -22.42 -1.79 44.68
C THR A 257 -22.16 -3.28 44.89
N ALA A 258 -21.06 -3.83 44.38
CA ALA A 258 -20.72 -5.24 44.58
C ALA A 258 -20.45 -5.60 46.06
N SER A 259 -19.88 -4.67 46.84
CA SER A 259 -19.62 -4.87 48.27
C SER A 259 -20.84 -4.69 49.18
N ARG A 260 -21.94 -4.14 48.66
CA ARG A 260 -23.19 -3.90 49.43
C ARG A 260 -24.23 -5.01 49.29
N ASP A 261 -24.08 -5.89 48.29
CA ASP A 261 -24.95 -7.05 48.06
C ASP A 261 -24.43 -8.35 48.72
N GLU A 262 -23.27 -8.31 49.39
CA GLU A 262 -22.68 -9.45 50.14
C GLU A 262 -22.85 -9.37 51.67
N LEU A 263 -23.70 -8.46 52.20
CA LEU A 263 -23.98 -8.28 53.65
C LEU A 263 -25.41 -8.64 54.06
#